data_AF-A0A1I6J7K3-F1
#
_entry.id   AF-A0A1I6J7K3-F1
#
_cell.length_a   1.000
_cell.length_b   1.000
_cell.length_c   1.000
_cell.angle_alpha   90.00
_cell.angle_beta   90.00
_cell.angle_gamma   90.00
#
_symmetry.space_group_name_H-M   'P 1'
#
loop_
_entity.id
_entity.type
_entity.pdbx_description
1 polymer ?
#
loop_
_entity_poly.entity_id
_entity_poly.type
_entity_poly.pdbx_seq_one_letter_code
_entity_poly.pdbx_strand_id
1 'polypeptide(L)'
;MKAPNAVETTESAQQWLGQFPLGDKALATELLRALRLVSRDEFADGLRAHILERAEAVHGTVALYAERELGSRLGIPHRLFKETTGRRKRAIGAMGPPPVKSTKAYDASVGSEGLVAQLISQLVKEHPKKFLDHPGPERIRKAKVKEFWVVTDLVGSGYRIRSYLEAAWRVRSVRSWWSGELLKFGVVAYASTEKGERLIDAHSTKARVTHVHPAPTIDTEFSIGKALQMKRLCEAYAPAVYGDGKAPPWGGGTGNPLGFGSLGTLIVFAHGAPNTSPSFLHKASRSASRPWTPLFPSRVTASLGSDAFGQALTPERVLRRLEKLGQQRLARSRVVKSELSAWEVLQMLAALASPPRANDRVLATRSGFDVSKVRRLCRLLGEYGWIDSQRRMTDAGAGQLKHARKQWTESIQEADFQPRSVKILPYYPKSLRHPV
;
A
#
# COMPACT_ATOMS: atom_id res chain seq x y z
N MET A 1 -13.16 18.03 21.97
CA MET A 1 -12.24 16.87 22.10
C MET A 1 -12.36 16.03 20.83
N LYS A 2 -11.23 15.62 20.23
CA LYS A 2 -11.21 14.79 19.00
C LYS A 2 -11.46 13.32 19.37
N ALA A 3 -12.28 12.62 18.61
CA ALA A 3 -12.55 11.19 18.83
C ALA A 3 -11.25 10.36 18.68
N PRO A 4 -11.01 9.37 19.56
CA PRO A 4 -9.82 8.51 19.49
C PRO A 4 -9.85 7.61 18.26
N ASN A 5 -8.70 7.34 17.64
CA ASN A 5 -8.58 6.26 16.66
C ASN A 5 -8.85 4.89 17.34
N ALA A 6 -9.33 3.90 16.59
CA ALA A 6 -9.54 2.52 17.09
C ALA A 6 -8.29 1.92 17.77
N VAL A 7 -7.09 2.34 17.36
CA VAL A 7 -5.81 1.95 17.98
C VAL A 7 -5.65 2.56 19.37
N GLU A 8 -5.99 3.84 19.53
CA GLU A 8 -5.87 4.54 20.82
C GLU A 8 -6.72 3.89 21.90
N THR A 9 -7.87 3.32 21.55
CA THR A 9 -8.78 2.68 22.51
C THR A 9 -8.35 1.28 22.92
N THR A 10 -7.30 0.72 22.32
CA THR A 10 -6.79 -0.59 22.72
C THR A 10 -6.06 -0.50 24.06
N GLU A 11 -6.15 -1.57 24.87
CA GLU A 11 -5.47 -1.65 26.15
C GLU A 11 -3.95 -1.45 26.00
N SER A 12 -3.34 -2.10 25.00
CA SER A 12 -1.90 -1.95 24.71
C SER A 12 -1.52 -0.52 24.37
N ALA A 13 -2.34 0.23 23.64
CA ALA A 13 -2.08 1.64 23.35
C ALA A 13 -2.24 2.52 24.59
N GLN A 14 -3.23 2.26 25.44
CA GLN A 14 -3.39 3.01 26.70
C GLN A 14 -2.24 2.77 27.66
N GLN A 15 -1.79 1.51 27.80
CA GLN A 15 -0.59 1.18 28.57
C GLN A 15 0.66 1.85 27.98
N TRP A 16 0.81 1.82 26.65
CA TRP A 16 1.92 2.48 25.96
C TRP A 16 1.93 3.99 26.20
N LEU A 17 0.77 4.66 26.04
CA LEU A 17 0.59 6.10 26.31
C LEU A 17 0.74 6.45 27.79
N GLY A 18 0.48 5.51 28.70
CA GLY A 18 0.64 5.68 30.15
C GLY A 18 2.10 5.82 30.60
N GLN A 19 3.06 5.41 29.78
CA GLN A 19 4.50 5.55 30.06
C GLN A 19 5.02 6.98 29.84
N PHE A 20 4.25 7.87 29.22
CA PHE A 20 4.67 9.24 28.93
C PHE A 20 4.18 10.23 30.01
N PRO A 21 5.00 11.20 30.43
CA PRO A 21 4.55 12.33 31.23
C PRO A 21 3.57 13.20 30.43
N LEU A 22 2.77 14.01 31.14
CA LEU A 22 1.65 14.78 30.55
C LEU A 22 2.03 15.61 29.32
N GLY A 23 3.20 16.25 29.32
CA GLY A 23 3.68 17.06 28.20
C GLY A 23 3.96 16.26 26.93
N ASP A 24 4.62 15.10 27.08
CA ASP A 24 4.99 14.23 25.96
C ASP A 24 3.85 13.32 25.51
N LYS A 25 2.91 13.00 26.41
CA LYS A 25 1.74 12.18 26.11
C LYS A 25 0.89 12.77 24.98
N ALA A 26 0.79 14.10 24.91
CA ALA A 26 0.10 14.78 23.81
C ALA A 26 0.78 14.52 22.45
N LEU A 27 2.11 14.61 22.39
CA LEU A 27 2.89 14.32 21.17
C LEU A 27 2.82 12.84 20.80
N ALA A 28 2.94 11.94 21.78
CA ALA A 28 2.84 10.50 21.58
C ALA A 28 1.46 10.09 21.03
N THR A 29 0.39 10.70 21.55
CA THR A 29 -0.98 10.49 21.06
C THR A 29 -1.12 10.96 19.61
N GLU A 30 -0.53 12.10 19.27
CA GLU A 30 -0.57 12.64 17.91
C GLU A 30 0.24 11.78 16.92
N LEU A 31 1.39 11.25 17.35
CA LEU A 31 2.18 10.29 16.57
C LEU A 31 1.41 8.98 16.35
N LEU A 32 0.76 8.46 17.39
CA LEU A 32 -0.08 7.26 17.32
C LEU A 32 -1.24 7.46 16.33
N ARG A 33 -1.84 8.66 16.32
CA ARG A 33 -2.90 9.04 15.38
C ARG A 33 -2.46 9.07 13.92
N ALA A 34 -1.18 9.36 13.69
CA ALA A 34 -0.58 9.41 12.37
C ALA A 34 -0.17 8.02 11.85
N LEU A 35 -0.20 6.97 12.68
CA LEU A 35 0.06 5.61 12.22
C LEU A 35 -1.02 5.15 11.25
N ARG A 36 -0.57 4.71 10.07
CA ARG A 36 -1.38 3.98 9.11
C ARG A 36 -1.28 2.49 9.43
N LEU A 37 -2.42 1.90 9.81
CA LEU A 37 -2.55 0.46 9.98
C LEU A 37 -3.12 -0.18 8.71
N VAL A 38 -2.46 -1.23 8.22
CA VAL A 38 -2.84 -1.94 7.00
C VAL A 38 -3.22 -3.38 7.35
N SER A 39 -4.44 -3.79 7.01
CA SER A 39 -4.89 -5.17 7.24
C SER A 39 -4.23 -6.16 6.26
N ARG A 40 -4.36 -7.46 6.53
CA ARG A 40 -3.86 -8.50 5.61
C ARG A 40 -4.58 -8.45 4.27
N ASP A 41 -5.89 -8.25 4.29
CA ASP A 41 -6.73 -8.19 3.09
C ASP A 41 -6.45 -6.91 2.30
N GLU A 42 -6.36 -5.75 2.96
CA GLU A 42 -6.01 -4.48 2.32
C GLU A 42 -4.65 -4.57 1.61
N PHE A 43 -3.67 -5.18 2.29
CA PHE A 43 -2.36 -5.46 1.73
C PHE A 43 -2.43 -6.38 0.51
N ALA A 44 -3.08 -7.54 0.65
CA ALA A 44 -3.12 -8.57 -0.38
C ALA A 44 -3.92 -8.10 -1.61
N ASP A 45 -5.12 -7.57 -1.42
CA ASP A 45 -5.99 -7.09 -2.49
C ASP A 45 -5.38 -5.89 -3.20
N GLY A 46 -4.85 -4.92 -2.44
CA GLY A 46 -4.21 -3.74 -3.02
C GLY A 46 -2.98 -4.09 -3.84
N LEU A 47 -2.08 -4.93 -3.29
CA LEU A 47 -0.88 -5.34 -4.01
C LEU A 47 -1.21 -6.20 -5.23
N ARG A 48 -2.18 -7.11 -5.11
CA ARG A 48 -2.65 -7.95 -6.22
C ARG A 48 -3.26 -7.12 -7.34
N ALA A 49 -4.20 -6.23 -7.04
CA ALA A 49 -4.84 -5.35 -8.01
C ALA A 49 -3.81 -4.51 -8.76
N HIS A 50 -2.85 -3.94 -8.02
CA HIS A 50 -1.78 -3.15 -8.62
C HIS A 50 -0.86 -3.98 -9.52
N ILE A 51 -0.48 -5.22 -9.12
CA ILE A 51 0.29 -6.11 -10.01
C ILE A 51 -0.46 -6.39 -11.31
N LEU A 52 -1.76 -6.67 -11.23
CA LEU A 52 -2.60 -6.97 -12.40
C LEU A 52 -2.69 -5.75 -13.33
N GLU A 53 -3.03 -4.58 -12.81
CA GLU A 53 -3.09 -3.32 -13.57
C GLU A 53 -1.76 -3.04 -14.28
N ARG A 54 -0.63 -3.11 -13.56
CA ARG A 54 0.68 -2.89 -14.16
C ARG A 54 1.00 -3.92 -15.23
N ALA A 55 0.51 -5.15 -15.10
CA ALA A 55 0.80 -6.24 -16.01
C ALA A 55 0.05 -6.10 -17.34
N GLU A 56 -1.11 -5.44 -17.37
CA GLU A 56 -1.85 -5.14 -18.60
C GLU A 56 -1.01 -4.34 -19.60
N ALA A 57 -0.20 -3.39 -19.10
CA ALA A 57 0.69 -2.58 -19.92
C ALA A 57 1.91 -3.33 -20.48
N VAL A 58 2.14 -4.58 -20.07
CA VAL A 58 3.29 -5.37 -20.50
C VAL A 58 2.89 -6.32 -21.64
N HIS A 59 3.47 -6.15 -22.83
CA HIS A 59 3.28 -7.11 -23.92
C HIS A 59 4.23 -8.32 -23.76
N GLY A 60 3.82 -9.30 -22.96
CA GLY A 60 4.54 -10.55 -22.76
C GLY A 60 4.50 -11.05 -21.32
N THR A 61 5.33 -12.05 -21.05
CA THR A 61 5.46 -12.73 -19.75
C THR A 61 6.23 -11.88 -18.75
N VAL A 62 5.73 -11.81 -17.52
CA VAL A 62 6.35 -11.12 -16.38
C VAL A 62 6.88 -12.16 -15.39
N ALA A 63 8.12 -12.03 -14.97
CA ALA A 63 8.69 -12.84 -13.90
C ALA A 63 8.56 -12.11 -12.56
N LEU A 64 7.90 -12.75 -11.59
CA LEU A 64 7.67 -12.18 -10.27
C LEU A 64 8.65 -12.82 -9.26
N TYR A 65 9.28 -11.97 -8.46
CA TYR A 65 10.21 -12.37 -7.41
C TYR A 65 9.82 -11.68 -6.10
N ALA A 66 9.50 -12.44 -5.06
CA ALA A 66 9.38 -11.96 -3.70
C ALA A 66 10.74 -11.42 -3.23
N GLU A 67 10.69 -10.20 -2.74
CA GLU A 67 11.79 -9.55 -2.04
C GLU A 67 12.15 -10.38 -0.81
N ARG A 68 13.43 -10.69 -0.63
CA ARG A 68 13.96 -11.29 0.59
C ARG A 68 15.42 -10.92 0.80
N GLU A 69 15.91 -11.16 2.01
CA GLU A 69 17.33 -11.00 2.31
C GLU A 69 18.18 -12.02 1.51
N LEU A 70 19.25 -11.52 0.90
CA LEU A 70 20.21 -12.32 0.14
C LEU A 70 21.51 -12.45 0.92
N GLY A 71 22.13 -13.64 0.86
CA GLY A 71 23.48 -13.84 1.37
C GLY A 71 24.46 -12.89 0.68
N SER A 72 25.39 -12.36 1.46
CA SER A 72 26.41 -11.43 0.99
C SER A 72 27.77 -11.77 1.60
N ARG A 73 28.84 -11.32 0.94
CA ARG A 73 30.22 -11.39 1.43
C ARG A 73 30.83 -10.00 1.31
N LEU A 74 31.37 -9.48 2.41
CA LEU A 74 31.95 -8.12 2.48
C LEU A 74 30.99 -7.04 1.95
N GLY A 75 29.71 -7.12 2.32
CA GLY A 75 28.67 -6.20 1.87
C GLY A 75 28.20 -6.38 0.43
N ILE A 76 28.81 -7.31 -0.32
CA ILE A 76 28.49 -7.56 -1.72
C ILE A 76 27.53 -8.76 -1.81
N PRO A 77 26.32 -8.62 -2.38
CA PRO A 77 25.38 -9.72 -2.49
C PRO A 77 25.90 -10.81 -3.43
N HIS A 78 25.58 -12.06 -3.09
CA HIS A 78 25.83 -13.20 -3.96
C HIS A 78 25.03 -13.04 -5.26
N ARG A 79 25.55 -13.60 -6.36
CA ARG A 79 24.84 -13.56 -7.66
C ARG A 79 23.51 -14.30 -7.54
N LEU A 80 22.46 -13.73 -8.13
CA LEU A 80 21.12 -14.32 -8.09
C LEU A 80 21.06 -15.66 -8.82
N PHE A 81 21.83 -15.80 -9.90
CA PHE A 81 21.91 -17.02 -10.71
C PHE A 81 23.35 -17.52 -10.83
N LYS A 82 23.50 -18.84 -10.94
CA LYS A 82 24.79 -19.48 -11.25
C LYS A 82 25.17 -19.19 -12.70
N GLU A 83 26.47 -19.12 -12.97
CA GLU A 83 27.02 -18.96 -14.31
C GLU A 83 27.92 -20.14 -14.67
N THR A 84 28.03 -20.43 -15.97
CA THR A 84 29.02 -21.39 -16.49
C THR A 84 30.46 -21.02 -16.11
N THR A 85 31.33 -22.02 -16.01
CA THR A 85 32.73 -21.85 -15.60
C THR A 85 33.66 -21.46 -16.75
N GLY A 86 33.30 -21.74 -18.02
CA GLY A 86 34.12 -21.42 -19.19
C GLY A 86 34.30 -19.93 -19.50
N ARG A 87 35.00 -19.63 -20.61
CA ARG A 87 35.32 -18.26 -21.07
C ARG A 87 34.07 -17.41 -21.32
N ARG A 88 33.06 -17.99 -21.95
CA ARG A 88 31.73 -17.37 -22.10
C ARG A 88 30.86 -17.74 -20.89
N LYS A 89 30.57 -16.72 -20.08
CA LYS A 89 29.72 -16.84 -18.90
C LYS A 89 28.25 -16.72 -19.28
N ARG A 90 27.48 -17.76 -19.00
CA ARG A 90 26.03 -17.81 -19.24
C ARG A 90 25.32 -18.21 -17.95
N ALA A 91 24.21 -17.53 -17.65
CA ALA A 91 23.34 -17.88 -16.53
C ALA A 91 22.64 -19.22 -16.78
N ILE A 92 22.75 -20.14 -15.83
CA ILE A 92 22.23 -21.52 -15.90
C ILE A 92 21.34 -21.83 -14.71
N GLY A 93 20.45 -22.82 -14.88
CA GLY A 93 19.53 -23.28 -13.85
C GLY A 93 18.07 -23.21 -14.29
N ALA A 94 17.36 -24.32 -14.09
CA ALA A 94 15.92 -24.41 -14.33
C ALA A 94 15.12 -23.68 -13.24
N MET A 95 15.55 -23.82 -11.98
CA MET A 95 14.95 -23.17 -10.82
C MET A 95 15.58 -21.80 -10.58
N GLY A 96 14.74 -20.82 -10.22
CA GLY A 96 15.21 -19.52 -9.77
C GLY A 96 15.58 -19.52 -8.28
N PRO A 97 15.84 -18.34 -7.70
CA PRO A 97 16.07 -18.23 -6.28
C PRO A 97 14.85 -18.76 -5.51
N PRO A 98 15.06 -19.45 -4.37
CA PRO A 98 13.94 -19.85 -3.53
C PRO A 98 13.18 -18.60 -3.07
N PRO A 99 11.85 -18.63 -3.07
CA PRO A 99 11.01 -17.47 -2.72
C PRO A 99 11.19 -17.07 -1.26
N VAL A 100 11.31 -18.06 -0.38
CA VAL A 100 11.57 -17.88 1.06
C VAL A 100 12.83 -18.68 1.41
N LYS A 101 13.79 -18.01 2.04
CA LYS A 101 15.02 -18.64 2.54
C LYS A 101 15.63 -17.79 3.64
N SER A 102 15.79 -18.37 4.83
CA SER A 102 16.52 -17.70 5.92
C SER A 102 18.00 -17.52 5.56
N THR A 103 18.55 -16.35 5.88
CA THR A 103 19.99 -16.09 5.77
C THR A 103 20.76 -16.59 6.99
N LYS A 104 20.07 -16.78 8.11
CA LYS A 104 20.63 -17.25 9.38
C LYS A 104 20.25 -18.72 9.59
N ALA A 105 21.25 -19.56 9.85
CA ALA A 105 21.03 -20.99 10.07
C ALA A 105 20.18 -21.30 11.31
N TYR A 106 20.20 -20.43 12.32
CA TYR A 106 19.51 -20.60 13.60
C TYR A 106 18.15 -19.90 13.69
N ASP A 107 17.73 -19.18 12.64
CA ASP A 107 16.49 -18.39 12.65
C ASP A 107 15.68 -18.74 11.40
N ALA A 108 14.65 -19.56 11.58
CA ALA A 108 13.73 -19.98 10.53
C ALA A 108 12.54 -19.02 10.37
N SER A 109 12.56 -17.86 11.03
CA SER A 109 11.46 -16.88 10.91
C SER A 109 11.33 -16.40 9.47
N VAL A 110 10.07 -16.24 9.05
CA VAL A 110 9.69 -15.75 7.74
C VAL A 110 9.00 -14.41 7.93
N GLY A 111 9.50 -13.39 7.26
CA GLY A 111 8.92 -12.05 7.22
C GLY A 111 7.83 -11.92 6.16
N SER A 112 7.70 -10.71 5.63
CA SER A 112 6.73 -10.39 4.58
C SER A 112 6.97 -11.15 3.27
N GLU A 113 8.19 -11.67 3.06
CA GLU A 113 8.53 -12.49 1.90
C GLU A 113 7.63 -13.73 1.76
N GLY A 114 7.16 -14.31 2.87
CA GLY A 114 6.27 -15.46 2.85
C GLY A 114 4.89 -15.13 2.30
N LEU A 115 4.31 -14.02 2.75
CA LEU A 115 3.00 -13.54 2.26
C LEU A 115 3.08 -13.11 0.80
N VAL A 116 4.14 -12.39 0.43
CA VAL A 116 4.36 -11.99 -0.96
C VAL A 116 4.59 -13.21 -1.86
N ALA A 117 5.38 -14.19 -1.43
CA ALA A 117 5.58 -15.43 -2.17
C ALA A 117 4.26 -16.18 -2.39
N GLN A 118 3.42 -16.30 -1.35
CA GLN A 118 2.10 -16.91 -1.48
C GLN A 118 1.21 -16.18 -2.50
N LEU A 119 1.19 -14.84 -2.45
CA LEU A 119 0.44 -14.01 -3.40
C LEU A 119 0.94 -14.21 -4.84
N ILE A 120 2.26 -14.27 -5.04
CA ILE A 120 2.85 -14.57 -6.35
C ILE A 120 2.41 -15.94 -6.85
N SER A 121 2.49 -16.98 -6.01
CA SER A 121 2.07 -18.33 -6.40
C SER A 121 0.59 -18.40 -6.76
N GLN A 122 -0.29 -17.64 -6.10
CA GLN A 122 -1.71 -17.54 -6.46
C GLN A 122 -1.91 -16.85 -7.82
N LEU A 123 -1.26 -15.70 -8.05
CA LEU A 123 -1.32 -14.98 -9.33
C LEU A 123 -0.86 -15.84 -10.51
N VAL A 124 0.19 -16.64 -10.31
CA VAL A 124 0.73 -17.53 -11.35
C VAL A 124 -0.22 -18.69 -11.65
N LYS A 125 -0.93 -19.21 -10.65
CA LYS A 125 -1.96 -20.25 -10.86
C LYS A 125 -3.14 -19.72 -11.67
N GLU A 126 -3.54 -18.47 -11.41
CA GLU A 126 -4.68 -17.85 -12.06
C GLU A 126 -4.37 -17.33 -13.46
N HIS A 127 -3.16 -16.77 -13.65
CA HIS A 127 -2.72 -16.25 -14.95
C HIS A 127 -1.40 -16.89 -15.41
N PRO A 128 -1.37 -18.22 -15.67
CA PRO A 128 -0.14 -18.98 -15.92
C PRO A 128 0.58 -18.61 -17.22
N LYS A 129 -0.12 -18.00 -18.18
CA LYS A 129 0.48 -17.48 -19.42
C LYS A 129 1.13 -16.10 -19.21
N LYS A 130 0.73 -15.37 -18.17
CA LYS A 130 1.16 -14.00 -17.93
C LYS A 130 2.31 -13.91 -16.95
N PHE A 131 2.26 -14.69 -15.87
CA PHE A 131 3.24 -14.63 -14.79
C PHE A 131 4.07 -15.90 -14.66
N LEU A 132 5.31 -15.74 -14.21
CA LEU A 132 6.16 -16.84 -13.77
C LEU A 132 6.60 -16.62 -12.33
N ASP A 133 6.46 -17.67 -11.52
CA ASP A 133 6.92 -17.73 -10.13
C ASP A 133 8.44 -17.97 -10.10
N HIS A 134 9.19 -16.96 -9.65
CA HIS A 134 10.64 -16.97 -9.44
C HIS A 134 11.42 -17.80 -10.47
N PRO A 135 11.28 -17.53 -11.79
CA PRO A 135 11.87 -18.39 -12.80
C PRO A 135 13.41 -18.33 -12.76
N GLY A 136 14.04 -19.46 -13.05
CA GLY A 136 15.48 -19.54 -13.30
C GLY A 136 15.83 -19.04 -14.71
N PRO A 137 17.12 -18.85 -15.02
CA PRO A 137 17.59 -18.33 -16.31
C PRO A 137 17.09 -19.08 -17.54
N GLU A 138 16.89 -20.40 -17.44
CA GLU A 138 16.39 -21.21 -18.54
C GLU A 138 14.90 -20.96 -18.81
N ARG A 139 14.09 -20.84 -17.75
CA ARG A 139 12.67 -20.50 -17.86
C ARG A 139 12.48 -19.08 -18.38
N ILE A 140 13.30 -18.12 -17.92
CA ILE A 140 13.31 -16.74 -18.43
C ILE A 140 13.50 -16.72 -19.95
N ARG A 141 14.50 -17.48 -20.45
CA ARG A 141 14.78 -17.57 -21.89
C ARG A 141 13.67 -18.29 -22.66
N LYS A 142 13.22 -19.45 -22.17
CA LYS A 142 12.19 -20.26 -22.84
C LYS A 142 10.88 -19.49 -22.99
N ALA A 143 10.46 -18.79 -21.95
CA ALA A 143 9.22 -18.01 -21.92
C ALA A 143 9.38 -16.59 -22.48
N LYS A 144 10.59 -16.20 -22.92
CA LYS A 144 10.92 -14.86 -23.42
C LYS A 144 10.40 -13.75 -22.51
N VAL A 145 10.67 -13.88 -21.21
CA VAL A 145 10.23 -12.92 -20.18
C VAL A 145 10.66 -11.51 -20.56
N LYS A 146 9.72 -10.57 -20.47
CA LYS A 146 9.92 -9.15 -20.84
C LYS A 146 10.21 -8.27 -19.64
N GLU A 147 9.71 -8.64 -18.47
CA GLU A 147 9.79 -7.85 -17.25
C GLU A 147 10.23 -8.73 -16.07
N PHE A 148 11.22 -8.26 -15.32
CA PHE A 148 11.69 -8.83 -14.06
C PHE A 148 11.19 -7.93 -12.93
N TRP A 149 10.21 -8.39 -12.16
CA TRP A 149 9.61 -7.61 -11.07
C TRP A 149 9.98 -8.16 -9.71
N VAL A 150 10.52 -7.29 -8.86
CA VAL A 150 10.68 -7.57 -7.43
C VAL A 150 9.46 -7.04 -6.70
N VAL A 151 8.80 -7.90 -5.94
CA VAL A 151 7.55 -7.62 -5.23
C VAL A 151 7.83 -7.57 -3.73
N THR A 152 7.33 -6.56 -3.02
CA THR A 152 7.53 -6.39 -1.58
C THR A 152 6.34 -5.72 -0.90
N ASP A 153 6.29 -5.76 0.43
CA ASP A 153 5.32 -4.98 1.20
C ASP A 153 5.73 -3.52 1.38
N LEU A 154 7.00 -3.26 1.70
CA LEU A 154 7.48 -1.90 1.95
C LEU A 154 8.85 -1.64 1.33
N VAL A 155 8.91 -0.68 0.41
CA VAL A 155 10.16 -0.02 0.02
C VAL A 155 10.47 1.07 1.05
N GLY A 156 11.09 0.65 2.15
CA GLY A 156 11.54 1.54 3.22
C GLY A 156 12.78 2.32 2.78
N SER A 157 13.97 1.89 3.23
CA SER A 157 15.22 2.52 2.81
C SER A 157 15.64 2.17 1.38
N GLY A 158 14.97 1.20 0.74
CA GLY A 158 15.34 0.66 -0.57
C GLY A 158 16.54 -0.29 -0.57
N TYR A 159 17.26 -0.44 0.56
CA TYR A 159 18.51 -1.20 0.62
C TYR A 159 18.34 -2.65 0.17
N ARG A 160 17.31 -3.35 0.67
CA ARG A 160 17.13 -4.78 0.40
C ARG A 160 16.77 -5.04 -1.07
N ILE A 161 15.88 -4.22 -1.64
CA ILE A 161 15.58 -4.20 -3.07
C ILE A 161 16.83 -3.94 -3.89
N ARG A 162 17.63 -2.92 -3.53
CA ARG A 162 18.88 -2.60 -4.22
C ARG A 162 19.85 -3.78 -4.18
N SER A 163 20.01 -4.44 -3.03
CA SER A 163 20.83 -5.66 -2.93
C SER A 163 20.30 -6.80 -3.81
N TYR A 164 18.98 -6.94 -3.93
CA TYR A 164 18.35 -7.93 -4.80
C TYR A 164 18.60 -7.63 -6.29
N LEU A 165 18.42 -6.37 -6.70
CA LEU A 165 18.72 -5.92 -8.06
C LEU A 165 20.21 -6.05 -8.38
N GLU A 166 21.10 -5.73 -7.44
CA GLU A 166 22.54 -5.89 -7.60
C GLU A 166 22.91 -7.38 -7.73
N ALA A 167 22.29 -8.28 -6.96
CA ALA A 167 22.49 -9.72 -7.11
C ALA A 167 22.14 -10.21 -8.53
N ALA A 168 21.05 -9.72 -9.11
CA ALA A 168 20.67 -9.99 -10.49
C ALA A 168 21.66 -9.35 -11.48
N TRP A 169 21.99 -8.07 -11.26
CA TRP A 169 22.88 -7.28 -12.12
C TRP A 169 24.29 -7.85 -12.21
N ARG A 170 24.77 -8.51 -11.16
CA ARG A 170 26.08 -9.19 -11.16
C ARG A 170 26.17 -10.37 -12.13
N VAL A 171 25.06 -10.87 -12.63
CA VAL A 171 24.99 -11.95 -13.63
C VAL A 171 25.12 -11.37 -15.05
N ARG A 172 26.10 -11.85 -15.83
CA ARG A 172 26.40 -11.30 -17.17
C ARG A 172 25.27 -11.49 -18.16
N SER A 173 24.58 -12.63 -18.12
CA SER A 173 23.41 -12.83 -18.98
C SER A 173 22.28 -11.84 -18.68
N VAL A 174 22.09 -11.49 -17.40
CA VAL A 174 21.08 -10.49 -17.01
C VAL A 174 21.42 -9.13 -17.60
N ARG A 175 22.69 -8.69 -17.50
CA ARG A 175 23.14 -7.43 -18.14
C ARG A 175 22.99 -7.48 -19.66
N SER A 176 23.30 -8.61 -20.28
CA SER A 176 23.14 -8.80 -21.73
C SER A 176 21.67 -8.75 -22.17
N TRP A 177 20.73 -9.27 -21.38
CA TRP A 177 19.30 -9.16 -21.68
C TRP A 177 18.80 -7.74 -21.54
N TRP A 178 19.28 -7.04 -20.52
CA TRP A 178 18.94 -5.63 -20.31
C TRP A 178 19.49 -4.74 -21.43
N SER A 179 20.78 -4.88 -21.78
CA SER A 179 21.41 -4.06 -22.81
C SER A 179 20.86 -4.33 -24.21
N GLY A 180 20.37 -5.55 -24.45
CA GLY A 180 19.69 -5.91 -25.70
C GLY A 180 18.19 -5.60 -25.70
N GLU A 181 17.69 -4.86 -24.71
CA GLU A 181 16.27 -4.50 -24.54
C GLU A 181 15.31 -5.72 -24.48
N LEU A 182 15.83 -6.89 -24.14
CA LEU A 182 15.06 -8.12 -24.03
C LEU A 182 14.34 -8.24 -22.68
N LEU A 183 14.86 -7.56 -21.66
CA LEU A 183 14.37 -7.62 -20.29
C LEU A 183 14.42 -6.24 -19.62
N LYS A 184 13.29 -5.79 -19.10
CA LYS A 184 13.16 -4.60 -18.26
C LYS A 184 13.01 -4.99 -16.78
N PHE A 185 13.29 -4.04 -15.90
CA PHE A 185 13.18 -4.24 -14.45
C PHE A 185 12.06 -3.38 -13.87
N GLY A 186 11.34 -3.96 -12.91
CA GLY A 186 10.33 -3.28 -12.12
C GLY A 186 10.45 -3.63 -10.64
N VAL A 187 9.95 -2.74 -9.81
CA VAL A 187 9.73 -2.98 -8.38
C VAL A 187 8.28 -2.64 -8.09
N VAL A 188 7.55 -3.59 -7.51
CA VAL A 188 6.14 -3.43 -7.15
C VAL A 188 6.02 -3.58 -5.64
N ALA A 189 5.56 -2.52 -4.98
CA ALA A 189 5.44 -2.51 -3.53
C ALA A 189 4.01 -2.20 -3.09
N TYR A 190 3.61 -2.62 -1.90
CA TYR A 190 2.38 -2.08 -1.33
C TYR A 190 2.58 -0.62 -0.92
N ALA A 191 3.65 -0.34 -0.17
CA ALA A 191 4.02 1.02 0.20
C ALA A 191 5.48 1.35 -0.10
N SER A 192 5.78 2.63 -0.31
CA SER A 192 7.13 3.09 -0.65
C SER A 192 7.45 4.49 -0.12
N THR A 193 8.68 4.70 0.35
CA THR A 193 9.19 6.03 0.70
C THR A 193 9.98 6.63 -0.46
N GLU A 194 9.93 7.95 -0.60
CA GLU A 194 10.69 8.67 -1.63
C GLU A 194 12.19 8.42 -1.53
N LYS A 195 12.75 8.32 -0.32
CA LYS A 195 14.16 7.98 -0.09
C LYS A 195 14.51 6.60 -0.66
N GLY A 196 13.63 5.62 -0.48
CA GLY A 196 13.81 4.27 -1.00
C GLY A 196 13.74 4.23 -2.54
N GLU A 197 12.81 4.99 -3.12
CA GLU A 197 12.65 5.12 -4.58
C GLU A 197 13.89 5.71 -5.22
N ARG A 198 14.37 6.86 -4.72
CA ARG A 198 15.60 7.49 -5.23
C ARG A 198 16.81 6.55 -5.17
N LEU A 199 16.92 5.72 -4.12
CA LEU A 199 18.01 4.76 -3.99
C LEU A 199 17.95 3.66 -5.06
N ILE A 200 16.75 3.23 -5.44
CA ILE A 200 16.50 2.22 -6.47
C ILE A 200 16.66 2.83 -7.86
N ASP A 201 16.17 4.03 -8.11
CA ASP A 201 16.27 4.74 -9.39
C ASP A 201 17.73 5.02 -9.78
N ALA A 202 18.59 5.24 -8.77
CA ALA A 202 20.03 5.39 -8.95
C ALA A 202 20.74 4.07 -9.34
N HIS A 203 20.07 2.92 -9.30
CA HIS A 203 20.65 1.63 -9.64
C HIS A 203 20.79 1.44 -11.17
N SER A 204 21.79 0.67 -11.60
CA SER A 204 22.10 0.46 -13.02
C SER A 204 21.00 -0.26 -13.81
N THR A 205 20.11 -0.99 -13.14
CA THR A 205 18.98 -1.68 -13.79
C THR A 205 17.91 -0.73 -14.32
N LYS A 206 17.89 0.54 -13.87
CA LYS A 206 16.82 1.51 -14.17
C LYS A 206 15.43 0.93 -13.90
N ALA A 207 15.30 0.23 -12.76
CA ALA A 207 14.06 -0.44 -12.40
C ALA A 207 12.96 0.60 -12.13
N ARG A 208 11.80 0.44 -12.76
CA ARG A 208 10.65 1.32 -12.48
C ARG A 208 10.01 0.90 -11.15
N VAL A 209 10.03 1.79 -10.16
CA VAL A 209 9.33 1.57 -8.89
C VAL A 209 7.87 2.01 -9.02
N THR A 210 6.95 1.17 -8.58
CA THR A 210 5.52 1.49 -8.47
C THR A 210 4.98 0.96 -7.16
N HIS A 211 3.99 1.65 -6.59
CA HIS A 211 3.43 1.29 -5.29
C HIS A 211 1.93 1.59 -5.21
N VAL A 212 1.22 0.88 -4.34
CA VAL A 212 -0.21 1.14 -4.06
C VAL A 212 -0.37 2.44 -3.29
N HIS A 213 0.50 2.69 -2.32
CA HIS A 213 0.46 3.89 -1.49
C HIS A 213 1.84 4.47 -1.15
N PRO A 214 1.96 5.80 -1.00
CA PRO A 214 3.14 6.37 -0.36
C PRO A 214 3.18 5.91 1.11
N ALA A 215 4.37 5.55 1.58
CA ALA A 215 4.61 5.21 2.97
C ALA A 215 4.79 6.50 3.79
N PRO A 216 3.88 6.81 4.73
CA PRO A 216 4.01 8.01 5.55
C PRO A 216 5.27 7.93 6.43
N THR A 217 5.95 9.05 6.58
CA THR A 217 7.04 9.25 7.55
C THR A 217 6.69 10.42 8.47
N ILE A 218 7.46 10.58 9.55
CA ILE A 218 7.35 11.77 10.42
C ILE A 218 7.48 13.07 9.61
N ASP A 219 8.36 13.09 8.61
CA ASP A 219 8.61 14.29 7.81
C ASP A 219 7.48 14.58 6.79
N THR A 220 6.76 13.56 6.33
CA THR A 220 5.64 13.76 5.38
C THR A 220 4.32 14.03 6.10
N GLU A 221 4.14 13.51 7.31
CA GLU A 221 2.87 13.63 8.04
C GLU A 221 2.74 14.92 8.86
N PHE A 222 3.86 15.52 9.25
CA PHE A 222 3.91 16.66 10.15
C PHE A 222 4.62 17.86 9.51
N SER A 223 4.18 19.07 9.85
CA SER A 223 4.92 20.31 9.52
C SER A 223 6.35 20.26 10.07
N ILE A 224 7.31 20.94 9.46
CA ILE A 224 8.74 20.92 9.81
C ILE A 224 8.99 21.04 11.33
N GLY A 225 8.42 22.06 12.00
CA GLY A 225 8.62 22.25 13.44
C GLY A 225 8.05 21.11 14.29
N LYS A 226 6.89 20.58 13.88
CA LYS A 226 6.24 19.45 14.54
C LYS A 226 6.97 18.13 14.31
N ALA A 227 7.47 17.90 13.09
CA ALA A 227 8.31 16.75 12.75
C ALA A 227 9.57 16.72 13.63
N LEU A 228 10.20 17.87 13.89
CA LEU A 228 11.34 17.96 14.81
C LEU A 228 10.96 17.57 16.25
N GLN A 229 9.79 18.01 16.74
CA GLN A 229 9.28 17.60 18.05
C GLN A 229 9.05 16.08 18.11
N MET A 230 8.46 15.49 17.06
CA MET A 230 8.24 14.04 16.99
C MET A 230 9.56 13.25 16.95
N LYS A 231 10.58 13.75 16.25
CA LYS A 231 11.91 13.14 16.22
C LYS A 231 12.59 13.19 17.59
N ARG A 232 12.54 14.33 18.27
CA ARG A 232 13.03 14.48 19.65
C ARG A 232 12.30 13.57 20.63
N LEU A 233 10.99 13.39 20.47
CA LEU A 233 10.23 12.40 21.22
C LEU A 233 10.79 10.99 21.00
N CYS A 234 11.00 10.59 19.74
CA CYS A 234 11.58 9.28 19.44
C CYS A 234 12.98 9.09 20.07
N GLU A 235 13.80 10.14 20.07
CA GLU A 235 15.14 10.14 20.68
C GLU A 235 15.08 10.03 22.20
N ALA A 236 14.23 10.82 22.86
CA ALA A 236 14.10 10.84 24.31
C ALA A 236 13.65 9.47 24.89
N TYR A 237 12.76 8.79 24.17
CA TYR A 237 12.20 7.49 24.55
C TYR A 237 12.82 6.32 23.78
N ALA A 238 13.99 6.52 23.15
CA ALA A 238 14.70 5.45 22.47
C ALA A 238 15.08 4.35 23.48
N PRO A 239 14.66 3.08 23.26
CA PRO A 239 14.91 2.01 24.22
C PRO A 239 16.42 1.76 24.40
N ALA A 240 16.84 1.55 25.65
CA ALA A 240 18.25 1.26 25.95
C ALA A 240 18.65 -0.10 25.37
N VAL A 241 19.77 -0.11 24.64
CA VAL A 241 20.29 -1.31 23.96
C VAL A 241 21.13 -2.18 24.90
N TYR A 242 21.66 -1.60 25.98
CA TYR A 242 22.51 -2.25 26.97
C TYR A 242 21.86 -2.19 28.36
N GLY A 243 22.14 -3.21 29.19
CA GLY A 243 21.53 -3.36 30.52
C GLY A 243 21.94 -2.28 31.52
N ASP A 244 23.14 -1.74 31.39
CA ASP A 244 23.68 -0.65 32.20
C ASP A 244 23.12 0.73 31.83
N GLY A 245 22.29 0.81 30.78
CA GLY A 245 21.67 2.05 30.31
C GLY A 245 22.64 3.02 29.63
N LYS A 246 23.91 2.66 29.43
CA LYS A 246 24.93 3.53 28.81
C LYS A 246 24.94 3.36 27.29
N ALA A 247 25.23 4.47 26.59
CA ALA A 247 25.63 4.40 25.19
C ALA A 247 27.01 3.71 25.10
N PRO A 248 27.29 2.93 24.04
CA PRO A 248 28.54 2.21 23.98
C PRO A 248 29.74 3.17 23.87
N PRO A 249 30.91 2.80 24.43
CA PRO A 249 32.07 3.68 24.57
C PRO A 249 32.59 4.28 23.25
N TRP A 250 32.33 3.59 22.14
CA TRP A 250 32.81 3.94 20.80
C TRP A 250 31.85 4.86 20.01
N GLY A 251 30.87 5.48 20.68
CA GLY A 251 29.91 6.38 20.02
C GLY A 251 28.91 5.67 19.08
N GLY A 252 28.78 4.34 19.17
CA GLY A 252 27.83 3.56 18.38
C GLY A 252 26.41 3.69 18.92
N GLY A 253 25.60 4.60 18.38
CA GLY A 253 24.30 4.98 18.96
C GLY A 253 23.43 3.81 19.47
N THR A 254 22.76 4.05 20.60
CA THR A 254 21.44 3.47 20.89
C THR A 254 20.71 3.34 19.56
N GLY A 255 20.45 2.10 19.11
CA GLY A 255 20.08 1.86 17.71
C GLY A 255 19.04 2.86 17.22
N ASN A 256 19.22 3.37 16.00
CA ASN A 256 18.54 4.54 15.46
C ASN A 256 17.10 4.75 15.99
N PRO A 257 16.82 5.85 16.72
CA PRO A 257 15.52 6.14 17.32
C PRO A 257 14.37 6.15 16.31
N LEU A 258 14.66 6.53 15.06
CA LEU A 258 13.69 6.57 13.97
C LEU A 258 13.59 5.24 13.20
N GLY A 259 14.27 4.20 13.64
CA GLY A 259 14.33 2.91 12.94
C GLY A 259 15.40 2.85 11.85
N PHE A 260 15.41 1.75 11.10
CA PHE A 260 16.43 1.49 10.07
C PHE A 260 16.44 2.60 9.00
N GLY A 261 17.63 3.15 8.73
CA GLY A 261 17.82 4.20 7.72
C GLY A 261 17.36 5.61 8.15
N SER A 262 17.10 5.84 9.43
CA SER A 262 16.59 7.12 10.00
C SER A 262 15.27 7.57 9.38
N LEU A 263 14.38 6.64 9.00
CA LEU A 263 13.20 6.97 8.19
C LEU A 263 12.01 7.46 9.02
N GLY A 264 11.76 6.86 10.18
CA GLY A 264 10.60 7.18 11.00
C GLY A 264 9.29 6.90 10.26
N THR A 265 9.17 5.72 9.63
CA THR A 265 7.94 5.36 8.91
C THR A 265 6.76 5.18 9.88
N LEU A 266 5.61 5.70 9.50
CA LEU A 266 4.36 5.69 10.27
C LEU A 266 3.34 4.74 9.63
N ILE A 267 3.80 3.59 9.14
CA ILE A 267 2.97 2.53 8.58
C ILE A 267 3.27 1.21 9.30
N VAL A 268 2.22 0.48 9.66
CA VAL A 268 2.30 -0.80 10.37
C VAL A 268 1.34 -1.77 9.71
N PHE A 269 1.83 -2.97 9.40
CA PHE A 269 1.02 -4.01 8.77
C PHE A 269 0.49 -5.00 9.80
N ALA A 270 -0.63 -5.64 9.51
CA ALA A 270 -1.17 -6.71 10.34
C ALA A 270 -0.23 -7.92 10.47
N HIS A 271 0.72 -8.09 9.55
CA HIS A 271 1.79 -9.09 9.62
C HIS A 271 3.08 -8.58 10.28
N GLY A 272 3.13 -7.33 10.71
CA GLY A 272 4.19 -6.79 11.54
C GLY A 272 4.55 -5.33 11.29
N ALA A 273 5.11 -4.69 12.30
CA ALA A 273 5.67 -3.34 12.16
C ALA A 273 6.99 -3.36 11.38
N PRO A 274 7.22 -2.48 10.40
CA PRO A 274 8.46 -2.47 9.66
C PRO A 274 9.61 -1.98 10.55
N ASN A 275 10.83 -2.47 10.27
CA ASN A 275 12.03 -2.09 11.04
C ASN A 275 12.45 -0.62 10.81
N THR A 276 11.84 0.06 9.84
CA THR A 276 11.98 1.49 9.54
C THR A 276 11.08 2.37 10.40
N SER A 277 10.18 1.77 11.19
CA SER A 277 9.39 2.50 12.19
C SER A 277 10.25 2.89 13.38
N PRO A 278 9.91 4.00 14.06
CA PRO A 278 10.59 4.40 15.28
C PRO A 278 10.78 3.26 16.29
N SER A 279 11.96 3.19 16.88
CA SER A 279 12.40 2.03 17.66
C SER A 279 11.58 1.82 18.93
N PHE A 280 11.17 2.89 19.60
CA PHE A 280 10.29 2.87 20.78
C PHE A 280 8.90 2.27 20.52
N LEU A 281 8.49 2.12 19.25
CA LEU A 281 7.25 1.40 18.93
C LEU A 281 7.40 -0.12 18.99
N HIS A 282 8.61 -0.67 18.83
CA HIS A 282 8.78 -2.14 18.67
C HIS A 282 9.91 -2.79 19.46
N LYS A 283 10.82 -2.00 20.04
CA LYS A 283 11.90 -2.51 20.88
C LYS A 283 11.59 -2.29 22.35
N ALA A 284 11.76 -3.33 23.16
CA ALA A 284 11.80 -3.19 24.61
C ALA A 284 13.17 -2.67 25.06
N SER A 285 13.19 -1.94 26.18
CA SER A 285 14.44 -1.56 26.81
C SER A 285 15.08 -2.77 27.49
N ARG A 286 16.40 -2.90 27.40
CA ARG A 286 17.17 -3.92 28.14
C ARG A 286 17.65 -3.43 29.50
N SER A 287 17.46 -2.15 29.81
CA SER A 287 17.91 -1.56 31.06
C SER A 287 16.79 -1.52 32.09
N ALA A 288 17.05 -2.06 33.27
CA ALA A 288 16.11 -2.01 34.40
C ALA A 288 15.91 -0.58 34.93
N SER A 289 16.90 0.32 34.76
CA SER A 289 16.80 1.72 35.19
C SER A 289 16.02 2.61 34.23
N ARG A 290 15.83 2.17 32.98
CA ARG A 290 15.02 2.87 31.96
C ARG A 290 14.08 1.86 31.29
N PRO A 291 13.09 1.29 32.00
CA PRO A 291 12.18 0.31 31.44
C PRO A 291 11.37 0.95 30.30
N TRP A 292 11.09 0.17 29.27
CA TRP A 292 10.25 0.59 28.16
C TRP A 292 9.51 -0.60 27.57
N THR A 293 8.18 -0.50 27.57
CA THR A 293 7.29 -1.48 26.96
C THR A 293 6.80 -0.94 25.61
N PRO A 294 7.19 -1.56 24.49
CA PRO A 294 6.80 -1.09 23.16
C PRO A 294 5.33 -1.44 22.85
N LEU A 295 4.72 -0.68 21.95
CA LEU A 295 3.36 -0.94 21.46
C LEU A 295 3.28 -2.24 20.62
N PHE A 296 4.31 -2.51 19.82
CA PHE A 296 4.43 -3.66 18.92
C PHE A 296 5.65 -4.50 19.30
N PRO A 297 5.65 -5.20 20.45
CA PRO A 297 6.81 -5.93 20.93
C PRO A 297 7.34 -6.90 19.88
N SER A 298 8.64 -6.84 19.60
CA SER A 298 9.29 -7.64 18.55
C SER A 298 8.65 -7.48 17.16
N ARG A 299 8.03 -6.31 16.92
CA ARG A 299 7.24 -5.95 15.73
C ARG A 299 5.97 -6.76 15.55
N VAL A 300 5.54 -7.52 16.56
CA VAL A 300 4.31 -8.29 16.52
C VAL A 300 3.12 -7.36 16.71
N THR A 301 2.14 -7.51 15.84
CA THR A 301 0.93 -6.68 15.78
C THR A 301 -0.35 -7.47 16.08
N ALA A 302 -0.21 -8.76 16.44
CA ALA A 302 -1.31 -9.67 16.72
C ALA A 302 -2.13 -9.28 17.97
N SER A 303 -1.60 -8.41 18.83
CA SER A 303 -2.32 -7.86 19.98
C SER A 303 -3.40 -6.84 19.60
N LEU A 304 -3.35 -6.31 18.37
CA LEU A 304 -4.39 -5.43 17.85
C LEU A 304 -5.55 -6.26 17.28
N GLY A 305 -6.78 -5.94 17.68
CA GLY A 305 -7.98 -6.52 17.08
C GLY A 305 -8.11 -6.18 15.59
N SER A 306 -8.84 -7.01 14.84
CA SER A 306 -9.12 -6.78 13.41
C SER A 306 -9.65 -5.38 13.13
N ASP A 307 -10.46 -4.84 14.04
CA ASP A 307 -11.13 -3.54 13.93
C ASP A 307 -10.16 -2.35 13.98
N ALA A 308 -8.94 -2.57 14.50
CA ALA A 308 -7.89 -1.56 14.47
C ALA A 308 -7.28 -1.42 13.06
N PHE A 309 -7.31 -2.49 12.27
CA PHE A 309 -6.77 -2.54 10.91
C PHE A 309 -7.82 -2.20 9.87
N GLY A 310 -7.38 -1.52 8.82
CA GLY A 310 -8.19 -1.33 7.64
C GLY A 310 -8.33 0.12 7.21
N GLN A 311 -8.63 0.21 5.93
CA GLN A 311 -8.76 1.41 5.14
C GLN A 311 -10.13 2.07 5.27
N ALA A 312 -10.90 1.80 6.32
CA ALA A 312 -12.11 2.55 6.56
C ALA A 312 -11.71 4.03 6.60
N LEU A 313 -12.14 4.77 5.57
CA LEU A 313 -12.18 6.22 5.55
C LEU A 313 -13.22 6.60 6.58
N THR A 314 -12.89 6.38 7.85
CA THR A 314 -13.76 6.80 8.93
C THR A 314 -13.97 8.30 8.75
N PRO A 315 -15.17 8.82 9.03
CA PRO A 315 -15.45 10.24 8.89
C PRO A 315 -14.35 11.10 9.52
N GLU A 316 -13.78 10.69 10.66
CA GLU A 316 -12.69 11.38 11.36
C GLU A 316 -11.38 11.42 10.57
N ARG A 317 -11.05 10.36 9.83
CA ARG A 317 -9.88 10.32 8.96
C ARG A 317 -10.08 11.21 7.73
N VAL A 318 -11.28 11.20 7.15
CA VAL A 318 -11.64 12.08 6.02
C VAL A 318 -11.59 13.56 6.45
N LEU A 319 -12.20 13.89 7.59
CA LEU A 319 -12.18 15.22 8.19
C LEU A 319 -10.75 15.73 8.38
N ARG A 320 -9.87 14.93 9.00
CA ARG A 320 -8.46 15.30 9.20
C ARG A 320 -7.72 15.54 7.89
N ARG A 321 -7.96 14.72 6.87
CA ARG A 321 -7.34 14.91 5.55
C ARG A 321 -7.82 16.20 4.89
N LEU A 322 -9.13 16.48 4.94
CA LEU A 322 -9.67 17.74 4.42
C LEU A 322 -9.12 18.96 5.17
N GLU A 323 -9.00 18.89 6.51
CA GLU A 323 -8.33 19.92 7.29
C GLU A 323 -6.87 20.12 6.85
N LYS A 324 -6.10 19.03 6.66
CA LYS A 324 -4.73 19.10 6.15
C LYS A 324 -4.64 19.70 4.75
N LEU A 325 -5.64 19.47 3.90
CA LEU A 325 -5.75 20.05 2.56
C LEU A 325 -6.25 21.51 2.55
N GLY A 326 -6.43 22.13 3.73
CA GLY A 326 -6.96 23.49 3.85
C GLY A 326 -8.47 23.60 3.59
N GLN A 327 -9.16 22.47 3.39
CA GLN A 327 -10.58 22.39 3.03
C GLN A 327 -11.49 22.48 4.26
N GLN A 328 -11.34 23.52 5.06
CA GLN A 328 -12.07 23.67 6.34
C GLN A 328 -13.58 23.77 6.17
N ARG A 329 -14.06 24.38 5.08
CA ARG A 329 -15.51 24.47 4.79
C ARG A 329 -16.10 23.09 4.47
N LEU A 330 -15.38 22.27 3.71
CA LEU A 330 -15.79 20.89 3.40
C LEU A 330 -15.71 19.99 4.64
N ALA A 331 -14.66 20.13 5.46
CA ALA A 331 -14.55 19.40 6.73
C ALA A 331 -15.71 19.74 7.70
N ARG A 332 -16.28 20.95 7.62
CA ARG A 332 -17.46 21.31 8.43
C ARG A 332 -18.79 20.86 7.83
N SER A 333 -18.79 20.38 6.59
CA SER A 333 -20.02 19.95 5.92
C SER A 333 -20.62 18.70 6.56
N ARG A 334 -21.95 18.60 6.53
CA ARG A 334 -22.68 17.44 7.06
C ARG A 334 -22.40 16.16 6.26
N VAL A 335 -22.05 16.30 4.98
CA VAL A 335 -21.77 15.20 4.04
C VAL A 335 -20.51 14.42 4.44
N VAL A 336 -19.45 15.12 4.85
CA VAL A 336 -18.18 14.48 5.26
C VAL A 336 -18.29 13.76 6.60
N LYS A 337 -19.23 14.18 7.47
CA LYS A 337 -19.50 13.53 8.76
C LYS A 337 -20.33 12.26 8.62
N SER A 338 -20.75 11.90 7.41
CA SER A 338 -21.52 10.69 7.16
C SER A 338 -20.59 9.48 7.05
N GLU A 339 -20.91 8.38 7.74
CA GLU A 339 -20.28 7.06 7.51
C GLU A 339 -20.82 6.39 6.23
N LEU A 340 -21.57 7.13 5.41
CA LEU A 340 -22.33 6.53 4.32
C LEU A 340 -21.42 6.42 3.10
N SER A 341 -21.34 5.21 2.55
CA SER A 341 -20.71 5.07 1.27
C SER A 341 -21.56 5.76 0.20
N ALA A 342 -20.93 6.46 -0.74
CA ALA A 342 -21.64 7.16 -1.81
C ALA A 342 -22.57 6.23 -2.60
N TRP A 343 -22.19 4.95 -2.78
CA TRP A 343 -23.04 3.97 -3.45
C TRP A 343 -24.29 3.61 -2.63
N GLU A 344 -24.20 3.54 -1.30
CA GLU A 344 -25.33 3.22 -0.42
C GLU A 344 -26.35 4.37 -0.43
N VAL A 345 -25.85 5.60 -0.40
CA VAL A 345 -26.66 6.82 -0.56
C VAL A 345 -27.39 6.80 -1.90
N LEU A 346 -26.67 6.57 -3.00
CA LEU A 346 -27.25 6.57 -4.33
C LEU A 346 -28.27 5.44 -4.53
N GLN A 347 -27.98 4.24 -4.02
CA GLN A 347 -28.89 3.10 -4.08
C GLN A 347 -30.16 3.34 -3.25
N MET A 348 -30.01 3.95 -2.07
CA MET A 348 -31.15 4.32 -1.23
C MET A 348 -31.99 5.42 -1.87
N LEU A 349 -31.36 6.47 -2.43
CA LEU A 349 -32.06 7.53 -3.17
C LEU A 349 -32.77 6.96 -4.41
N ALA A 350 -32.15 6.02 -5.11
CA ALA A 350 -32.79 5.31 -6.23
C ALA A 350 -34.00 4.48 -5.77
N ALA A 351 -33.90 3.77 -4.64
CA ALA A 351 -35.03 3.01 -4.07
C ALA A 351 -36.19 3.93 -3.63
N LEU A 352 -35.87 5.14 -3.16
CA LEU A 352 -36.82 6.19 -2.76
C LEU A 352 -37.42 6.97 -3.94
N ALA A 353 -36.85 6.86 -5.14
CA ALA A 353 -37.36 7.57 -6.32
C ALA A 353 -38.81 7.15 -6.65
N SER A 354 -39.18 5.90 -6.37
CA SER A 354 -40.50 5.33 -6.70
C SER A 354 -41.32 4.97 -5.45
N PRO A 355 -42.65 5.19 -5.44
CA PRO A 355 -43.52 4.69 -4.37
C PRO A 355 -43.61 3.15 -4.35
N PRO A 356 -43.95 2.53 -3.21
CA PRO A 356 -44.18 3.12 -1.89
C PRO A 356 -42.86 3.40 -1.14
N ARG A 357 -42.76 4.57 -0.49
CA ARG A 357 -41.53 5.08 0.17
C ARG A 357 -41.55 5.02 1.69
N ALA A 358 -42.74 4.95 2.28
CA ALA A 358 -42.93 4.92 3.74
C ALA A 358 -42.81 3.50 4.34
N ASN A 359 -42.58 2.48 3.52
CA ASN A 359 -42.51 1.09 3.96
C ASN A 359 -41.05 0.59 3.95
N ASP A 360 -40.47 0.41 5.14
CA ASP A 360 -39.08 -0.03 5.30
C ASP A 360 -38.81 -1.40 4.67
N ARG A 361 -39.78 -2.33 4.66
CA ARG A 361 -39.61 -3.66 4.06
C ARG A 361 -39.48 -3.56 2.54
N VAL A 362 -40.32 -2.72 1.91
CA VAL A 362 -40.27 -2.51 0.46
C VAL A 362 -38.94 -1.86 0.05
N LEU A 363 -38.49 -0.89 0.85
CA LEU A 363 -37.21 -0.24 0.62
C LEU A 363 -36.03 -1.20 0.79
N ALA A 364 -36.03 -2.02 1.84
CA ALA A 364 -35.03 -3.07 2.08
C ALA A 364 -34.92 -4.04 0.89
N THR A 365 -36.05 -4.50 0.37
CA THR A 365 -36.09 -5.37 -0.82
C THR A 365 -35.51 -4.69 -2.06
N ARG A 366 -35.82 -3.41 -2.28
CA ARG A 366 -35.33 -2.66 -3.47
C ARG A 366 -33.86 -2.31 -3.39
N SER A 367 -33.38 -1.96 -2.21
CA SER A 367 -31.98 -1.55 -2.00
C SER A 367 -31.06 -2.72 -1.69
N GLY A 368 -31.59 -3.91 -1.37
CA GLY A 368 -30.80 -5.04 -0.90
C GLY A 368 -30.20 -4.84 0.49
N PHE A 369 -30.74 -3.90 1.28
CA PHE A 369 -30.27 -3.62 2.64
C PHE A 369 -31.16 -4.28 3.68
N ASP A 370 -30.63 -4.53 4.87
CA ASP A 370 -31.46 -4.90 6.02
C ASP A 370 -32.33 -3.71 6.48
N VAL A 371 -33.44 -4.02 7.14
CA VAL A 371 -34.44 -3.03 7.59
C VAL A 371 -33.84 -1.99 8.54
N SER A 372 -32.88 -2.39 9.38
CA SER A 372 -32.23 -1.48 10.34
C SER A 372 -31.36 -0.45 9.61
N LYS A 373 -30.62 -0.89 8.59
CA LYS A 373 -29.81 -0.02 7.72
C LYS A 373 -30.67 0.94 6.90
N VAL A 374 -31.81 0.48 6.37
CA VAL A 374 -32.79 1.36 5.68
C VAL A 374 -33.29 2.47 6.59
N ARG A 375 -33.67 2.14 7.83
CA ARG A 375 -34.13 3.15 8.82
C ARG A 375 -33.05 4.17 9.13
N ARG A 376 -31.82 3.69 9.35
CA ARG A 376 -30.66 4.55 9.60
C ARG A 376 -30.41 5.50 8.42
N LEU A 377 -30.41 4.98 7.20
CA LEU A 377 -30.20 5.78 5.99
C LEU A 377 -31.31 6.82 5.80
N CYS A 378 -32.58 6.44 5.93
CA CYS A 378 -33.69 7.39 5.79
C CYS A 378 -33.60 8.52 6.82
N ARG A 379 -33.23 8.22 8.07
CA ARG A 379 -33.00 9.25 9.10
C ARG A 379 -31.90 10.23 8.69
N LEU A 380 -30.74 9.72 8.28
CA LEU A 380 -29.60 10.54 7.86
C LEU A 380 -29.91 11.40 6.62
N LEU A 381 -30.58 10.82 5.62
CA LEU A 381 -31.03 11.55 4.44
C LEU A 381 -32.02 12.67 4.78
N GLY A 382 -32.89 12.45 5.77
CA GLY A 382 -33.79 13.47 6.31
C GLY A 382 -33.03 14.59 7.03
N GLU A 383 -32.03 14.27 7.85
CA GLU A 383 -31.16 15.25 8.53
C GLU A 383 -30.33 16.10 7.55
N TYR A 384 -29.99 15.55 6.38
CA TYR A 384 -29.33 16.27 5.30
C TYR A 384 -30.28 17.09 4.43
N GLY A 385 -31.60 16.97 4.67
CA GLY A 385 -32.61 17.63 3.85
C GLY A 385 -32.65 17.11 2.41
N TRP A 386 -32.16 15.90 2.16
CA TRP A 386 -32.20 15.24 0.85
C TRP A 386 -33.52 14.50 0.63
N ILE A 387 -34.21 14.16 1.72
CA ILE A 387 -35.59 13.70 1.72
C ILE A 387 -36.41 14.47 2.75
N ASP A 388 -37.71 14.59 2.50
CA ASP A 388 -38.66 15.20 3.43
C ASP A 388 -39.19 14.21 4.48
N SER A 389 -40.09 14.67 5.36
CA SER A 389 -40.73 13.85 6.38
C SER A 389 -41.57 12.70 5.84
N GLN A 390 -42.00 12.77 4.58
CA GLN A 390 -42.70 11.71 3.85
C GLN A 390 -41.75 10.82 3.04
N ARG A 391 -40.43 10.98 3.22
CA ARG A 391 -39.35 10.33 2.48
C ARG A 391 -39.42 10.55 0.97
N ARG A 392 -39.99 11.69 0.53
CA ARG A 392 -39.89 12.15 -0.85
C ARG A 392 -38.57 12.87 -1.02
N MET A 393 -37.97 12.71 -2.18
CA MET A 393 -36.70 13.34 -2.50
C MET A 393 -36.90 14.85 -2.68
N THR A 394 -36.04 15.65 -2.04
CA THR A 394 -35.98 17.10 -2.23
C THR A 394 -35.14 17.44 -3.47
N ASP A 395 -35.13 18.71 -3.90
CA ASP A 395 -34.28 19.16 -5.01
C ASP A 395 -32.79 18.90 -4.76
N ALA A 396 -32.35 19.01 -3.51
CA ALA A 396 -30.98 18.69 -3.12
C ALA A 396 -30.67 17.19 -3.30
N GLY A 397 -31.58 16.30 -2.89
CA GLY A 397 -31.43 14.86 -3.08
C GLY A 397 -31.51 14.45 -4.56
N ALA A 398 -32.43 15.05 -5.31
CA ALA A 398 -32.58 14.82 -6.74
C ALA A 398 -31.35 15.32 -7.52
N GLY A 399 -30.75 16.42 -7.07
CA GLY A 399 -29.49 16.95 -7.59
C GLY A 399 -28.33 15.95 -7.45
N GLN A 400 -28.21 15.25 -6.33
CA GLN A 400 -27.18 14.21 -6.15
C GLN A 400 -27.36 13.05 -7.13
N LEU A 401 -28.59 12.55 -7.28
CA LEU A 401 -28.88 11.45 -8.21
C LEU A 401 -28.69 11.88 -9.67
N LYS A 402 -29.07 13.11 -10.02
CA LYS A 402 -28.88 13.68 -11.35
C LYS A 402 -27.39 13.88 -11.67
N HIS A 403 -26.60 14.35 -10.71
CA HIS A 403 -25.16 14.51 -10.87
C HIS A 403 -24.46 13.16 -11.10
N ALA A 404 -24.79 12.13 -10.31
CA ALA A 404 -24.26 10.78 -10.49
C ALA A 404 -24.62 10.17 -11.87
N ARG A 405 -25.87 10.35 -12.33
CA ARG A 405 -26.30 9.91 -13.68
C ARG A 405 -25.58 10.66 -14.80
N LYS A 406 -25.32 11.95 -14.60
CA LYS A 406 -24.57 12.77 -15.56
C LYS A 406 -23.12 12.30 -15.67
N GLN A 407 -22.43 12.09 -14.55
CA GLN A 407 -21.06 11.55 -14.53
C GLN A 407 -20.96 10.18 -15.21
N TRP A 408 -21.94 9.31 -15.01
CA TRP A 408 -22.01 8.02 -15.70
C TRP A 408 -22.17 8.17 -17.22
N THR A 409 -23.03 9.11 -17.64
CA THR A 409 -23.27 9.40 -19.07
C THR A 409 -22.00 9.98 -19.72
N GLU A 410 -21.30 10.86 -19.02
CA GLU A 410 -20.01 11.41 -19.44
C GLU A 410 -18.93 10.32 -19.54
N SER A 411 -18.87 9.38 -18.58
CA SER A 411 -17.93 8.25 -18.63
C SER A 411 -18.22 7.25 -19.76
N ILE A 412 -19.50 7.04 -20.11
CA ILE A 412 -19.87 6.22 -21.27
C ILE A 412 -19.51 6.94 -22.56
N GLN A 413 -19.77 8.25 -22.64
CA GLN A 413 -19.42 9.04 -23.82
C GLN A 413 -17.90 9.09 -24.03
N GLU A 414 -17.09 9.17 -22.98
CA GLU A 414 -15.63 9.07 -23.06
C GLU A 414 -15.15 7.67 -23.47
N ALA A 415 -15.84 6.61 -23.04
CA ALA A 415 -15.53 5.23 -23.45
C ALA A 415 -15.92 4.93 -24.92
N ASP A 416 -17.03 5.51 -25.40
CA ASP A 416 -17.47 5.42 -26.81
C ASP A 416 -16.67 6.35 -27.75
N PHE A 417 -15.94 7.33 -27.20
CA PHE A 417 -15.01 8.19 -27.95
C PHE A 417 -13.61 7.57 -28.12
N GLN A 418 -13.45 6.25 -27.99
CA GLN A 418 -12.37 5.58 -28.71
C GLN A 418 -12.85 5.36 -30.16
N PRO A 419 -12.29 6.07 -31.16
CA PRO A 419 -12.72 5.88 -32.53
C PRO A 419 -12.46 4.43 -32.93
N ARG A 420 -13.53 3.65 -33.07
CA ARG A 420 -13.51 2.44 -33.88
C ARG A 420 -13.01 2.90 -35.25
N SER A 421 -11.82 2.46 -35.63
CA SER A 421 -11.24 2.73 -36.95
C SER A 421 -12.09 2.03 -38.01
N VAL A 422 -13.20 2.66 -38.40
CA VAL A 422 -13.88 2.32 -39.63
C VAL A 422 -12.91 2.69 -40.74
N LYS A 423 -12.27 1.68 -41.34
CA LYS A 423 -11.54 1.86 -42.60
C LYS A 423 -12.54 2.35 -43.64
N ILE A 424 -12.66 3.66 -43.80
CA ILE A 424 -13.30 4.25 -44.97
C ILE A 424 -12.34 3.96 -46.14
N LEU A 425 -12.62 2.90 -46.90
CA LEU A 425 -11.96 2.67 -48.16
C LEU A 425 -12.38 3.81 -49.11
N PRO A 426 -11.44 4.56 -49.71
CA PRO A 426 -11.79 5.61 -50.66
C PRO A 426 -12.53 5.01 -51.86
N TYR A 427 -13.69 5.58 -52.16
CA TYR A 427 -14.52 5.20 -53.30
C TYR A 427 -13.83 5.60 -54.61
N TYR A 428 -13.45 4.60 -55.42
CA TYR A 428 -12.95 4.79 -56.78
C TYR A 428 -14.05 4.43 -57.79
N PRO A 429 -14.65 5.40 -58.51
CA PRO A 429 -15.68 5.11 -59.50
C PRO A 429 -15.10 4.36 -60.71
N LYS A 430 -15.70 3.23 -61.07
CA LYS A 430 -15.20 2.29 -62.11
C LYS A 430 -15.73 2.53 -63.54
N SER A 431 -16.42 3.63 -63.81
CA SER A 431 -16.76 3.99 -65.19
C SER A 431 -17.05 5.48 -65.33
N LEU A 432 -16.27 6.17 -66.16
CA LEU A 432 -16.62 7.48 -66.71
C LEU A 432 -17.51 7.23 -67.93
N ARG A 433 -18.71 7.83 -67.96
CA ARG A 433 -19.51 7.88 -69.19
C ARG A 433 -18.92 8.96 -70.10
N HIS A 434 -18.76 8.64 -71.38
CA HIS A 434 -18.35 9.61 -72.40
C HIS A 434 -19.38 10.74 -72.55
N PRO A 435 -18.94 11.98 -72.84
CA PRO A 435 -19.83 13.11 -73.02
C PRO A 435 -20.61 12.98 -74.33
N VAL A 436 -21.87 13.43 -74.31
CA VAL A 436 -22.72 13.64 -75.50
C VAL A 436 -22.50 15.06 -76.01
#